data_AF-A0A8J4VG15-F1
#
_entry.id   AF-A0A8J4VG15-F1
#
_cell.length_a   1.000
_cell.length_b   1.000
_cell.length_c   1.000
_cell.angle_alpha   90.00
_cell.angle_beta   90.00
_cell.angle_gamma   90.00
#
_symmetry.space_group_name_H-M   'P 1'
#
loop_
_entity.id
_entity.type
_entity.pdbx_description
1 polymer ?
#
loop_
_entity_poly.entity_id
_entity_poly.type
_entity_poly.pdbx_seq_one_letter_code
_entity_poly.pdbx_strand_id
1 'polypeptide(L)'
;MVSGNLFHCRKNSWPPEEYISRTTLQLFDFDSAAPPEQAWRRRLNSHANILKEFSVTFTEAIKMVRLGIRLWSYIREEASHGRKAPIDPFTRESCKPSASQGVPLGGMGSGSISRGFRGEFRQWQIIPGICEASPVMANQFSIFISRDGGNKNFASVLAPGQHEGLGKAGDQGISSWGWNLSGQHSTYHALFPRAWTIYDGEPDPELKISCRQISPFIPHNYRESSLPTAVFVYTLVNTGRERAKVSLLFTWANSIGGISQLSGDHVNEPFIGEDGVSGVLLHHKTAKGNPPVTFAIAACETQNVSVTVLPCFGLSEGSRVTAKDMWGRMVKDGQFDRENFNSGPSIPSSPGETACAAVSASAWVEPHGKCTVAFALAWSSPKVKFLKGSSYHRRYTKFYGTSERAAQDLVHDALTNYKRWEEDIEIWQNPILNDPRLPEWYKFTLFNELYFLVAGGTVWIDSESSTSNMRNDQHQLVKVENTDVIVTDAKVDGRQDAVIEHTTDSSGVEDKDEAVIANCSSKNESLVPPTKRYSNCSLHPFKMLDPQNENDDVGRFLYLEGVEYIMWCTYDVHFYAFICYFLSLVSQVLNSISSRDFAKAVYL
;
A
#
# COMPACT_ATOMS: atom_id res chain seq x y z
N MET A 1 -13.10 -43.47 -7.19
CA MET A 1 -12.12 -42.90 -6.23
C MET A 1 -11.29 -41.90 -7.00
N VAL A 2 -11.23 -40.63 -6.58
CA VAL A 2 -10.30 -39.63 -7.16
C VAL A 2 -9.01 -39.69 -6.34
N SER A 3 -7.86 -39.80 -7.00
CA SER A 3 -6.56 -40.01 -6.34
C SER A 3 -6.05 -38.76 -5.64
N GLY A 4 -5.97 -38.79 -4.30
CA GLY A 4 -5.62 -37.65 -3.43
C GLY A 4 -4.15 -37.17 -3.45
N ASN A 5 -3.43 -37.31 -4.57
CA ASN A 5 -1.99 -37.06 -4.64
C ASN A 5 -1.59 -35.70 -5.25
N LEU A 6 -2.53 -34.75 -5.41
CA LEU A 6 -2.26 -33.44 -6.03
C LEU A 6 -1.44 -32.47 -5.15
N PHE A 7 -1.28 -32.73 -3.85
CA PHE A 7 -0.63 -31.81 -2.90
C PHE A 7 0.72 -32.31 -2.33
N HIS A 8 1.07 -33.58 -2.48
CA HIS A 8 2.26 -34.16 -1.83
C HIS A 8 3.59 -34.04 -2.60
N CYS A 9 3.58 -33.53 -3.83
CA CYS A 9 4.79 -33.40 -4.66
C CYS A 9 5.02 -31.96 -5.18
N ARG A 10 5.02 -30.97 -4.28
CA ARG A 10 5.78 -29.73 -4.52
C ARG A 10 7.20 -29.95 -4.02
N LYS A 11 8.20 -29.66 -4.87
CA LYS A 11 9.60 -29.53 -4.43
C LYS A 11 9.69 -28.51 -3.29
N ASN A 12 10.67 -28.65 -2.40
CA ASN A 12 11.06 -27.57 -1.48
C ASN A 12 11.26 -26.26 -2.26
N SER A 13 10.96 -25.14 -1.62
CA SER A 13 10.53 -23.90 -2.29
C SER A 13 11.70 -23.09 -2.85
N TRP A 14 12.41 -23.65 -3.84
CA TRP A 14 13.61 -23.09 -4.49
C TRP A 14 14.80 -23.00 -3.51
N PRO A 15 15.80 -23.90 -3.61
CA PRO A 15 16.91 -23.93 -2.66
C PRO A 15 17.65 -22.57 -2.64
N PRO A 16 17.92 -21.96 -1.46
CA PRO A 16 18.49 -20.60 -1.37
C PRO A 16 19.80 -20.43 -2.18
N GLU A 17 20.59 -21.50 -2.24
CA GLU A 17 21.88 -21.61 -2.92
C GLU A 17 21.81 -21.52 -4.46
N GLU A 18 20.63 -21.66 -5.07
CA GLU A 18 20.44 -21.53 -6.52
C GLU A 18 20.38 -20.06 -6.99
N TYR A 19 20.40 -19.10 -6.05
CA TYR A 19 20.14 -17.67 -6.31
C TYR A 19 21.14 -16.69 -5.70
N ILE A 20 21.70 -16.97 -4.52
CA ILE A 20 22.77 -16.15 -3.91
C ILE A 20 23.85 -17.10 -3.34
N SER A 21 25.13 -16.73 -3.44
CA SER A 21 26.20 -17.52 -2.80
C SER A 21 26.10 -17.42 -1.26
N ARG A 22 26.33 -18.53 -0.53
CA ARG A 22 26.35 -18.51 0.95
C ARG A 22 27.34 -17.47 1.50
N THR A 23 28.47 -17.27 0.82
CA THR A 23 29.48 -16.25 1.16
C THR A 23 28.91 -14.83 1.03
N THR A 24 28.11 -14.55 0.00
CA THR A 24 27.45 -13.25 -0.20
C THR A 24 26.42 -12.99 0.89
N LEU A 25 25.65 -14.01 1.31
CA LEU A 25 24.72 -13.87 2.44
C LEU A 25 25.47 -13.54 3.74
N GLN A 26 26.56 -14.25 4.05
CA GLN A 26 27.39 -13.97 5.25
C GLN A 26 28.00 -12.56 5.27
N LEU A 27 28.25 -11.96 4.10
CA LEU A 27 28.66 -10.55 4.02
C LEU A 27 27.52 -9.58 4.37
N PHE A 28 26.25 -10.00 4.25
CA PHE A 28 25.05 -9.23 4.56
C PHE A 28 24.38 -9.57 5.92
N ASP A 29 24.93 -10.49 6.73
CA ASP A 29 24.50 -10.75 8.12
C ASP A 29 24.64 -9.53 9.07
N PHE A 30 25.14 -8.39 8.57
CA PHE A 30 25.28 -7.12 9.29
C PHE A 30 24.08 -6.21 8.99
N ASP A 31 23.52 -5.58 10.03
CA ASP A 31 22.44 -4.58 9.92
C ASP A 31 21.20 -5.10 9.16
N SER A 32 20.83 -6.37 9.37
CA SER A 32 19.70 -7.08 8.70
C SER A 32 19.69 -7.01 7.16
N ALA A 33 20.84 -6.78 6.52
CA ALA A 33 20.94 -6.60 5.08
C ALA A 33 20.70 -7.90 4.27
N ALA A 34 20.76 -9.07 4.90
CA ALA A 34 20.45 -10.35 4.28
C ALA A 34 18.92 -10.56 4.14
N PRO A 35 18.43 -11.15 3.02
CA PRO A 35 17.02 -11.48 2.87
C PRO A 35 16.64 -12.72 3.70
N PRO A 36 15.45 -12.77 4.34
CA PRO A 36 14.99 -13.92 5.10
C PRO A 36 15.01 -15.24 4.30
N GLU A 37 15.33 -16.35 4.96
CA GLU A 37 15.45 -17.67 4.34
C GLU A 37 14.15 -18.12 3.63
N GLN A 38 12.99 -17.70 4.15
CA GLN A 38 11.68 -18.05 3.62
C GLN A 38 11.12 -17.04 2.62
N ALA A 39 11.81 -15.93 2.28
CA ALA A 39 11.27 -14.91 1.37
C ALA A 39 11.02 -15.44 -0.06
N TRP A 40 10.00 -14.92 -0.76
CA TRP A 40 9.73 -15.27 -2.16
C TRP A 40 10.79 -14.69 -3.09
N ARG A 41 11.39 -15.50 -3.98
CA ARG A 41 12.60 -15.14 -4.75
C ARG A 41 12.38 -15.04 -6.26
N ARG A 42 13.08 -14.11 -6.93
CA ARG A 42 13.11 -14.01 -8.40
C ARG A 42 14.37 -13.29 -8.93
N ARG A 43 14.97 -13.77 -10.03
CA ARG A 43 16.08 -13.05 -10.72
C ARG A 43 15.56 -11.87 -11.53
N LEU A 44 16.31 -10.77 -11.57
CA LEU A 44 15.91 -9.53 -12.27
C LEU A 44 15.80 -9.74 -13.79
N ASN A 45 16.68 -10.56 -14.38
CA ASN A 45 16.61 -10.91 -15.81
C ASN A 45 15.41 -11.79 -16.20
N SER A 46 14.69 -12.37 -15.23
CA SER A 46 13.58 -13.28 -15.53
C SER A 46 12.51 -12.54 -16.34
N HIS A 47 11.97 -13.23 -17.34
CA HIS A 47 10.90 -12.66 -18.14
C HIS A 47 9.62 -12.60 -17.30
N ALA A 48 8.80 -11.58 -17.53
CA ALA A 48 7.43 -11.58 -17.05
C ALA A 48 6.68 -12.68 -17.84
N ASN A 49 6.10 -13.66 -17.13
CA ASN A 49 5.22 -14.64 -17.78
C ASN A 49 4.11 -13.87 -18.50
N ILE A 50 3.94 -14.11 -19.80
CA ILE A 50 2.86 -13.53 -20.58
C ILE A 50 1.55 -14.06 -19.99
N LEU A 51 0.74 -13.18 -19.40
CA LEU A 51 -0.53 -13.57 -18.81
C LEU A 51 -1.45 -14.08 -19.91
N LYS A 52 -2.07 -15.23 -19.69
CA LYS A 52 -2.97 -15.86 -20.67
C LYS A 52 -4.33 -15.18 -20.62
N GLU A 53 -4.52 -14.20 -21.49
CA GLU A 53 -5.83 -13.55 -21.73
C GLU A 53 -6.92 -14.60 -22.03
N PHE A 54 -8.13 -14.38 -21.48
CA PHE A 54 -9.29 -15.22 -21.76
C PHE A 54 -9.80 -14.96 -23.19
N SER A 55 -9.42 -15.82 -24.13
CA SER A 55 -9.83 -15.73 -25.54
C SER A 55 -11.28 -16.20 -25.73
N VAL A 56 -12.21 -15.26 -25.90
CA VAL A 56 -13.60 -15.53 -26.30
C VAL A 56 -13.64 -16.17 -27.69
N THR A 57 -14.32 -17.30 -27.85
CA THR A 57 -14.47 -17.95 -29.17
C THR A 57 -15.48 -17.20 -30.05
N PHE A 58 -15.40 -17.39 -31.38
CA PHE A 58 -16.32 -16.74 -32.34
C PHE A 58 -17.81 -17.02 -32.04
N THR A 59 -18.13 -18.25 -31.61
CA THR A 59 -19.50 -18.65 -31.25
C THR A 59 -19.99 -17.97 -29.96
N GLU A 60 -19.11 -17.76 -29.00
CA GLU A 60 -19.41 -17.02 -27.76
C GLU A 60 -19.53 -15.52 -28.03
N ALA A 61 -18.68 -14.96 -28.88
CA ALA A 61 -18.76 -13.57 -29.33
C ALA A 61 -20.12 -13.27 -29.97
N ILE A 62 -20.61 -14.14 -30.87
CA ILE A 62 -21.96 -14.03 -31.46
C ILE A 62 -23.05 -14.04 -30.39
N LYS A 63 -22.99 -14.96 -29.42
CA LYS A 63 -23.95 -15.01 -28.30
C LYS A 63 -23.91 -13.74 -27.44
N MET A 64 -22.73 -13.15 -27.27
CA MET A 64 -22.52 -11.94 -26.47
C MET A 64 -22.74 -10.61 -27.21
N VAL A 65 -23.06 -10.57 -28.51
CA VAL A 65 -23.29 -9.31 -29.25
C VAL A 65 -24.28 -8.38 -28.54
N ARG A 66 -25.39 -8.90 -28.00
CA ARG A 66 -26.38 -8.10 -27.25
C ARG A 66 -25.81 -7.49 -25.97
N LEU A 67 -24.95 -8.23 -25.26
CA LEU A 67 -24.23 -7.73 -24.08
C LEU A 67 -23.20 -6.68 -24.48
N GLY A 68 -22.46 -6.91 -25.56
CA GLY A 68 -21.46 -5.99 -26.10
C GLY A 68 -22.06 -4.65 -26.51
N ILE A 69 -23.21 -4.63 -27.20
CA ILE A 69 -23.93 -3.39 -27.56
C ILE A 69 -24.38 -2.63 -26.30
N ARG A 70 -24.95 -3.33 -25.31
CA ARG A 70 -25.36 -2.72 -24.02
C ARG A 70 -24.16 -2.11 -23.29
N LEU A 71 -23.05 -2.85 -23.21
CA LEU A 71 -21.84 -2.42 -22.52
C LEU A 71 -21.15 -1.25 -23.24
N TRP A 72 -21.09 -1.26 -24.57
CA TRP A 72 -20.60 -0.14 -25.37
C TRP A 72 -21.45 1.13 -25.21
N SER A 73 -22.79 0.99 -25.12
CA SER A 73 -23.68 2.11 -24.81
C SER A 73 -23.38 2.69 -23.43
N TYR A 74 -23.24 1.83 -22.42
CA TYR A 74 -22.90 2.23 -21.04
C TYR A 74 -21.51 2.91 -20.96
N ILE A 75 -20.50 2.37 -21.64
CA ILE A 75 -19.15 2.97 -21.69
C ILE A 75 -19.19 4.37 -22.31
N ARG A 76 -19.97 4.57 -23.38
CA ARG A 76 -20.17 5.90 -23.99
C ARG A 76 -20.95 6.85 -23.10
N GLU A 77 -21.88 6.35 -22.28
CA GLU A 77 -22.62 7.14 -21.30
C GLU A 77 -21.75 7.54 -20.10
N GLU A 78 -20.95 6.63 -19.53
CA GLU A 78 -19.95 6.98 -18.51
C GLU A 78 -18.94 8.01 -19.06
N ALA A 79 -18.42 7.78 -20.27
CA ALA A 79 -17.47 8.68 -20.91
C ALA A 79 -18.05 10.08 -21.19
N SER A 80 -19.35 10.21 -21.52
CA SER A 80 -19.99 11.52 -21.69
C SER A 80 -20.12 12.29 -20.37
N HIS A 81 -20.21 11.57 -19.24
CA HIS A 81 -20.10 12.13 -17.89
C HIS A 81 -18.64 12.30 -17.41
N GLY A 82 -17.64 12.10 -18.28
CA GLY A 82 -16.21 12.19 -17.94
C GLY A 82 -15.68 11.04 -17.07
N ARG A 83 -16.46 9.97 -16.90
CA ARG A 83 -16.14 8.79 -16.07
C ARG A 83 -15.54 7.68 -16.94
N LYS A 84 -14.66 6.86 -16.36
CA LYS A 84 -14.16 5.62 -16.98
C LYS A 84 -15.05 4.48 -16.48
N ALA A 85 -15.56 3.64 -17.38
CA ALA A 85 -16.30 2.45 -16.99
C ALA A 85 -15.36 1.46 -16.27
N PRO A 86 -15.80 0.77 -15.19
CA PRO A 86 -14.96 -0.21 -14.48
C PRO A 86 -14.54 -1.40 -15.34
N ILE A 87 -15.42 -1.82 -16.26
CA ILE A 87 -15.18 -2.89 -17.23
C ILE A 87 -15.34 -2.30 -18.63
N ASP A 88 -14.23 -2.13 -19.35
CA ASP A 88 -14.19 -1.73 -20.76
C ASP A 88 -13.38 -2.74 -21.59
N PRO A 89 -14.05 -3.68 -22.29
CA PRO A 89 -13.38 -4.66 -23.14
C PRO A 89 -13.12 -4.14 -24.58
N PHE A 90 -13.48 -2.89 -24.89
CA PHE A 90 -13.32 -2.28 -26.21
C PHE A 90 -12.11 -1.35 -26.26
N THR A 91 -11.88 -0.56 -25.20
CA THR A 91 -10.67 0.25 -25.04
C THR A 91 -9.54 -0.62 -24.54
N ARG A 92 -8.66 -1.06 -25.44
CA ARG A 92 -7.39 -1.69 -25.04
C ARG A 92 -6.56 -0.72 -24.20
N GLU A 93 -6.31 -1.07 -22.95
CA GLU A 93 -5.35 -0.34 -22.12
C GLU A 93 -3.94 -0.40 -22.72
N SER A 94 -3.22 0.71 -22.67
CA SER A 94 -1.90 0.85 -23.30
C SER A 94 -0.79 0.08 -22.57
N CYS A 95 -0.96 -0.16 -21.26
CA CYS A 95 -0.07 -1.02 -20.48
C CYS A 95 -0.83 -2.30 -20.10
N LYS A 96 -0.41 -3.45 -20.66
CA LYS A 96 -0.97 -4.74 -20.25
C LYS A 96 -0.59 -5.06 -18.79
N PRO A 97 -1.45 -5.79 -18.04
CA PRO A 97 -1.07 -6.30 -16.73
C PRO A 97 0.18 -7.18 -16.85
N SER A 98 1.26 -6.77 -16.18
CA SER A 98 2.56 -7.43 -16.25
C SER A 98 2.77 -8.32 -15.03
N ALA A 99 3.37 -9.50 -15.25
CA ALA A 99 3.91 -10.32 -14.16
C ALA A 99 5.25 -9.77 -13.58
N SER A 100 5.53 -8.47 -13.74
CA SER A 100 6.68 -7.74 -13.15
C SER A 100 6.33 -6.82 -11.99
N GLN A 101 5.32 -7.19 -11.20
CA GLN A 101 5.02 -6.55 -9.92
C GLN A 101 6.04 -6.92 -8.82
N GLY A 102 5.83 -6.34 -7.64
CA GLY A 102 6.58 -6.58 -6.41
C GLY A 102 5.84 -5.98 -5.21
N VAL A 103 6.48 -5.93 -4.04
CA VAL A 103 5.91 -5.43 -2.78
C VAL A 103 5.53 -3.95 -2.92
N PRO A 104 4.30 -3.54 -2.54
CA PRO A 104 3.88 -2.14 -2.56
C PRO A 104 4.57 -1.31 -1.48
N LEU A 105 4.60 0.01 -1.71
CA LEU A 105 5.17 1.03 -0.84
C LEU A 105 4.04 1.80 -0.13
N GLY A 106 4.28 2.11 1.15
CA GLY A 106 3.42 2.98 1.96
C GLY A 106 2.49 2.25 2.93
N GLY A 107 1.88 3.03 3.83
CA GLY A 107 0.89 2.56 4.81
C GLY A 107 -0.52 2.37 4.25
N MET A 108 -1.38 1.77 5.07
CA MET A 108 -2.79 1.53 4.76
C MET A 108 -3.53 2.86 4.56
N GLY A 109 -4.39 2.96 3.55
CA GLY A 109 -5.21 4.15 3.28
C GLY A 109 -4.45 5.37 2.74
N SER A 110 -3.12 5.35 2.76
CA SER A 110 -2.26 6.47 2.37
C SER A 110 -2.12 6.65 0.84
N GLY A 111 -2.67 5.70 0.08
CA GLY A 111 -2.35 5.48 -1.33
C GLY A 111 -1.00 4.77 -1.48
N SER A 112 -0.83 3.97 -2.54
CA SER A 112 0.33 3.07 -2.70
C SER A 112 1.04 3.22 -4.05
N ILE A 113 2.33 2.90 -4.07
CA ILE A 113 3.17 2.83 -5.28
C ILE A 113 3.84 1.46 -5.27
N SER A 114 3.82 0.69 -6.37
CA SER A 114 4.45 -0.64 -6.39
C SER A 114 5.84 -0.58 -7.01
N ARG A 115 6.85 -1.17 -6.36
CA ARG A 115 8.16 -1.38 -6.99
C ARG A 115 8.22 -2.79 -7.53
N GLY A 116 8.26 -2.92 -8.86
CA GLY A 116 8.36 -4.19 -9.55
C GLY A 116 9.67 -4.91 -9.24
N PHE A 117 9.72 -6.25 -9.34
CA PHE A 117 10.93 -7.03 -9.05
C PHE A 117 12.17 -6.62 -9.87
N ARG A 118 11.97 -5.89 -10.98
CA ARG A 118 13.02 -5.31 -11.85
C ARG A 118 13.58 -3.96 -11.36
N GLY A 119 13.04 -3.40 -10.27
CA GLY A 119 13.40 -2.08 -9.73
C GLY A 119 12.48 -0.93 -10.16
N GLU A 120 11.66 -1.14 -11.20
CA GLU A 120 10.72 -0.17 -11.80
C GLU A 120 9.59 0.27 -10.85
N PHE A 121 9.29 1.58 -10.76
CA PHE A 121 8.14 2.11 -10.00
C PHE A 121 6.89 2.19 -10.88
N ARG A 122 5.84 1.44 -10.52
CA ARG A 122 4.63 1.21 -11.31
C ARG A 122 3.39 0.99 -10.43
N GLN A 123 2.22 0.78 -11.04
CA GLN A 123 0.95 0.49 -10.34
C GLN A 123 0.66 1.52 -9.24
N TRP A 124 0.44 2.76 -9.67
CA TRP A 124 0.23 3.91 -8.81
C TRP A 124 -1.24 4.02 -8.41
N GLN A 125 -1.52 4.05 -7.11
CA GLN A 125 -2.85 4.17 -6.53
C GLN A 125 -2.89 5.34 -5.52
N ILE A 126 -2.47 6.52 -5.97
CA ILE A 126 -2.51 7.74 -5.13
C ILE A 126 -3.92 8.34 -5.10
N ILE A 127 -4.61 8.37 -6.23
CA ILE A 127 -6.01 8.83 -6.33
C ILE A 127 -6.94 7.60 -6.16
N PRO A 128 -7.85 7.58 -5.17
CA PRO A 128 -8.69 6.40 -4.93
C PRO A 128 -9.63 6.09 -6.11
N GLY A 129 -9.76 4.80 -6.42
CA GLY A 129 -10.49 4.31 -7.59
C GLY A 129 -9.73 4.44 -8.92
N ILE A 130 -8.47 4.92 -8.92
CA ILE A 130 -7.59 4.96 -10.10
C ILE A 130 -6.33 4.14 -9.82
N CYS A 131 -5.89 3.36 -10.80
CA CYS A 131 -4.72 2.49 -10.72
C CYS A 131 -3.91 2.59 -12.02
N GLU A 132 -2.86 3.41 -12.04
CA GLU A 132 -2.00 3.60 -13.23
C GLU A 132 -0.93 2.51 -13.30
N ALA A 133 -1.16 1.46 -14.10
CA ALA A 133 -0.30 0.27 -14.19
C ALA A 133 1.08 0.50 -14.86
N SER A 134 1.24 1.62 -15.57
CA SER A 134 2.44 2.00 -16.32
C SER A 134 3.65 2.30 -15.40
N PRO A 135 4.87 1.88 -15.76
CA PRO A 135 6.07 2.25 -15.03
C PRO A 135 6.52 3.68 -15.37
N VAL A 136 6.95 4.46 -14.38
CA VAL A 136 7.56 5.79 -14.59
C VAL A 136 9.06 5.59 -14.67
N MET A 137 9.58 5.38 -15.89
CA MET A 137 10.96 4.92 -16.10
C MET A 137 12.06 5.90 -15.64
N ALA A 138 11.74 7.18 -15.41
CA ALA A 138 12.65 8.17 -14.82
C ALA A 138 12.81 8.01 -13.29
N ASN A 139 11.94 7.25 -12.63
CA ASN A 139 12.03 6.96 -11.19
C ASN A 139 12.92 5.73 -11.02
N GLN A 140 14.15 5.92 -10.57
CA GLN A 140 15.15 4.85 -10.52
C GLN A 140 16.13 5.05 -9.36
N PHE A 141 16.80 3.97 -9.00
CA PHE A 141 18.10 4.06 -8.34
C PHE A 141 19.20 3.75 -9.36
N SER A 142 20.30 4.51 -9.31
CA SER A 142 21.50 4.29 -10.13
C SER A 142 22.75 4.30 -9.24
N ILE A 143 23.81 3.64 -9.68
CA ILE A 143 25.08 3.57 -8.97
C ILE A 143 26.23 4.01 -9.87
N PHE A 144 27.14 4.79 -9.28
CA PHE A 144 28.39 5.24 -9.87
C PHE A 144 29.52 4.82 -8.93
N ILE A 145 30.53 4.12 -9.46
CA ILE A 145 31.63 3.53 -8.69
C ILE A 145 32.93 3.99 -9.33
N SER A 146 33.85 4.53 -8.53
CA SER A 146 35.22 4.83 -8.95
C SER A 146 36.21 4.25 -7.94
N ARG A 147 37.17 3.45 -8.42
CA ARG A 147 38.19 2.82 -7.57
C ARG A 147 39.48 3.64 -7.55
N ASP A 148 40.06 3.74 -6.36
CA ASP A 148 41.28 4.51 -6.14
C ASP A 148 42.47 3.85 -6.85
N GLY A 149 42.96 4.51 -7.91
CA GLY A 149 43.79 3.90 -8.96
C GLY A 149 43.28 4.19 -10.38
N GLY A 150 42.05 4.70 -10.54
CA GLY A 150 41.54 5.34 -11.77
C GLY A 150 41.23 4.42 -12.96
N ASN A 151 41.70 3.17 -12.94
CA ASN A 151 41.57 2.20 -14.03
C ASN A 151 40.20 1.52 -14.14
N LYS A 152 39.31 1.69 -13.15
CA LYS A 152 37.95 1.10 -13.11
C LYS A 152 36.93 2.12 -12.62
N ASN A 153 36.10 2.59 -13.54
CA ASN A 153 34.88 3.35 -13.25
C ASN A 153 33.67 2.57 -13.79
N PHE A 154 32.63 2.40 -12.99
CA PHE A 154 31.37 1.76 -13.40
C PHE A 154 30.19 2.70 -13.18
N ALA A 155 29.26 2.72 -14.13
CA ALA A 155 28.01 3.46 -14.00
C ALA A 155 26.85 2.60 -14.54
N SER A 156 25.83 2.38 -13.71
CA SER A 156 24.63 1.65 -14.13
C SER A 156 23.37 2.12 -13.40
N VAL A 157 22.25 2.17 -14.12
CA VAL A 157 20.92 2.11 -13.51
C VAL A 157 20.77 0.74 -12.86
N LEU A 158 20.15 0.67 -11.68
CA LEU A 158 19.93 -0.58 -10.93
C LEU A 158 18.65 -1.32 -11.37
N ALA A 159 18.39 -1.33 -12.68
CA ALA A 159 17.27 -2.00 -13.32
C ALA A 159 17.73 -2.59 -14.68
N PRO A 160 17.23 -3.77 -15.11
CA PRO A 160 17.72 -4.47 -16.29
C PRO A 160 17.28 -3.79 -17.59
N GLY A 161 18.21 -3.54 -18.52
CA GLY A 161 18.05 -2.64 -19.67
C GLY A 161 17.11 -3.09 -20.82
N GLN A 162 16.02 -3.79 -20.54
CA GLN A 162 15.03 -4.24 -21.54
C GLN A 162 13.61 -3.78 -21.18
N HIS A 163 13.37 -2.48 -21.35
CA HIS A 163 12.04 -1.85 -21.26
C HIS A 163 11.68 -1.20 -22.60
N GLU A 164 10.41 -1.36 -23.02
CA GLU A 164 9.90 -0.79 -24.26
C GLU A 164 10.01 0.75 -24.24
N GLY A 165 10.65 1.33 -25.26
CA GLY A 165 10.85 2.78 -25.40
C GLY A 165 12.29 3.29 -25.22
N LEU A 166 13.18 2.54 -24.54
CA LEU A 166 14.59 2.96 -24.30
C LEU A 166 15.48 3.02 -25.57
N GLY A 167 14.96 2.66 -26.75
CA GLY A 167 15.74 2.42 -27.97
C GLY A 167 16.08 3.64 -28.86
N LYS A 168 15.76 4.88 -28.46
CA LYS A 168 16.11 6.07 -29.27
C LYS A 168 17.53 6.55 -28.97
N ALA A 169 18.47 6.09 -29.79
CA ALA A 169 19.84 6.62 -29.79
C ALA A 169 19.85 8.09 -30.23
N GLY A 170 20.42 8.98 -29.41
CA GLY A 170 20.54 10.42 -29.66
C GLY A 170 19.64 11.31 -28.80
N ASP A 171 18.64 10.74 -28.12
CA ASP A 171 17.73 11.47 -27.20
C ASP A 171 18.49 11.95 -25.94
N GLN A 172 18.16 13.14 -25.43
CA GLN A 172 18.74 13.73 -24.21
C GLN A 172 18.03 13.26 -22.93
N GLY A 173 16.90 12.55 -23.08
CA GLY A 173 16.14 11.93 -21.99
C GLY A 173 16.80 10.65 -21.43
N ILE A 174 15.99 9.78 -20.83
CA ILE A 174 16.45 8.64 -20.01
C ILE A 174 17.22 7.54 -20.78
N SER A 175 17.16 7.48 -22.11
CA SER A 175 17.97 6.53 -22.91
C SER A 175 19.46 6.89 -22.93
N SER A 176 19.83 8.09 -22.49
CA SER A 176 21.22 8.51 -22.28
C SER A 176 21.90 7.88 -21.05
N TRP A 177 21.13 7.23 -20.17
CA TRP A 177 21.63 6.60 -18.95
C TRP A 177 22.24 5.22 -19.22
N GLY A 178 23.12 4.77 -18.34
CA GLY A 178 23.78 3.46 -18.43
C GLY A 178 22.86 2.31 -18.01
N TRP A 179 22.00 1.81 -18.91
CA TRP A 179 21.12 0.66 -18.66
C TRP A 179 21.87 -0.69 -18.74
N ASN A 180 23.00 -0.78 -18.04
CA ASN A 180 24.02 -1.82 -18.22
C ASN A 180 23.80 -3.09 -17.37
N LEU A 181 22.81 -3.09 -16.47
CA LEU A 181 22.57 -4.22 -15.55
C LEU A 181 22.05 -5.44 -16.32
N SER A 182 22.75 -6.58 -16.26
CA SER A 182 22.30 -7.82 -16.89
C SER A 182 21.18 -8.49 -16.09
N GLY A 183 21.22 -8.37 -14.76
CA GLY A 183 20.24 -8.97 -13.84
C GLY A 183 20.38 -10.48 -13.71
N GLN A 184 21.49 -11.08 -14.17
CA GLN A 184 21.76 -12.52 -14.06
C GLN A 184 22.20 -12.91 -12.64
N HIS A 185 22.99 -12.05 -11.99
CA HIS A 185 23.46 -12.21 -10.60
C HIS A 185 22.74 -11.25 -9.63
N SER A 186 21.63 -10.65 -10.09
CA SER A 186 20.78 -9.80 -9.27
C SER A 186 19.44 -10.48 -8.97
N THR A 187 19.04 -10.49 -7.69
CA THR A 187 17.85 -11.19 -7.19
C THR A 187 16.98 -10.30 -6.31
N TYR A 188 15.67 -10.43 -6.49
CA TYR A 188 14.63 -9.78 -5.70
C TYR A 188 13.99 -10.79 -4.74
N HIS A 189 13.75 -10.37 -3.50
CA HIS A 189 13.17 -11.18 -2.42
C HIS A 189 12.02 -10.40 -1.79
N ALA A 190 10.86 -11.04 -1.58
CA ALA A 190 9.65 -10.41 -1.06
C ALA A 190 9.13 -11.12 0.20
N LEU A 191 8.91 -10.33 1.26
CA LEU A 191 8.23 -10.75 2.49
C LEU A 191 7.53 -9.52 3.10
N PHE A 192 6.36 -9.18 2.53
CA PHE A 192 5.58 -7.99 2.89
C PHE A 192 5.52 -7.76 4.41
N PRO A 193 5.76 -6.52 4.90
CA PRO A 193 5.90 -5.27 4.14
C PRO A 193 7.32 -4.95 3.62
N ARG A 194 8.26 -5.90 3.74
CA ARG A 194 9.66 -5.71 3.34
C ARG A 194 9.99 -6.40 2.02
N ALA A 195 10.97 -5.86 1.30
CA ALA A 195 11.59 -6.49 0.14
C ALA A 195 13.10 -6.21 0.10
N TRP A 196 13.86 -7.08 -0.56
CA TRP A 196 15.31 -6.95 -0.73
C TRP A 196 15.65 -7.12 -2.21
N THR A 197 16.47 -6.24 -2.77
CA THR A 197 17.15 -6.47 -4.05
C THR A 197 18.65 -6.62 -3.81
N ILE A 198 19.17 -7.82 -4.06
CA ILE A 198 20.59 -8.15 -3.93
C ILE A 198 21.23 -8.09 -5.32
N TYR A 199 22.34 -7.38 -5.46
CA TYR A 199 23.15 -7.31 -6.68
C TYR A 199 24.53 -7.91 -6.35
N ASP A 200 24.77 -9.15 -6.81
CA ASP A 200 26.00 -9.90 -6.50
C ASP A 200 27.04 -9.71 -7.60
N GLY A 201 27.85 -8.65 -7.47
CA GLY A 201 28.91 -8.34 -8.44
C GLY A 201 28.43 -7.66 -9.74
N GLU A 202 27.26 -7.00 -9.71
CA GLU A 202 26.77 -6.15 -10.81
C GLU A 202 26.56 -4.72 -10.27
N PRO A 203 27.07 -3.65 -10.92
CA PRO A 203 27.91 -3.63 -12.13
C PRO A 203 29.42 -3.87 -11.88
N ASP A 204 29.90 -3.77 -10.63
CA ASP A 204 31.29 -4.05 -10.27
C ASP A 204 31.40 -5.44 -9.61
N PRO A 205 32.14 -6.41 -10.20
CA PRO A 205 32.31 -7.75 -9.64
C PRO A 205 32.81 -7.79 -8.18
N GLU A 206 33.62 -6.79 -7.81
CA GLU A 206 34.25 -6.67 -6.49
C GLU A 206 33.38 -5.92 -5.46
N LEU A 207 32.19 -5.43 -5.84
CA LEU A 207 31.22 -4.79 -4.93
C LEU A 207 29.96 -5.66 -4.79
N LYS A 208 29.48 -5.83 -3.56
CA LYS A 208 28.19 -6.48 -3.24
C LYS A 208 27.22 -5.43 -2.69
N ILE A 209 25.99 -5.42 -3.19
CA ILE A 209 24.98 -4.42 -2.84
C ILE A 209 23.70 -5.14 -2.38
N SER A 210 23.19 -4.78 -1.20
CA SER A 210 21.83 -5.12 -0.77
C SER A 210 21.00 -3.84 -0.68
N CYS A 211 19.83 -3.83 -1.32
CA CYS A 211 18.84 -2.76 -1.21
C CYS A 211 17.62 -3.30 -0.46
N ARG A 212 17.48 -2.92 0.82
CA ARG A 212 16.26 -3.14 1.60
C ARG A 212 15.22 -2.09 1.25
N GLN A 213 13.99 -2.51 1.05
CA GLN A 213 12.79 -1.69 0.91
C GLN A 213 11.89 -1.97 2.12
N ILE A 214 11.57 -0.93 2.88
CA ILE A 214 10.79 -0.99 4.12
C ILE A 214 9.58 -0.07 3.96
N SER A 215 8.37 -0.58 4.20
CA SER A 215 7.16 0.23 4.35
C SER A 215 6.63 0.10 5.78
N PRO A 216 6.09 1.17 6.39
CA PRO A 216 5.54 1.10 7.73
C PRO A 216 4.19 0.37 7.68
N PHE A 217 4.22 -0.91 8.02
CA PHE A 217 3.06 -1.74 8.30
C PHE A 217 3.38 -2.57 9.55
N ILE A 218 2.92 -2.06 10.68
CA ILE A 218 3.20 -2.56 12.03
C ILE A 218 1.84 -2.79 12.70
N PRO A 219 1.42 -4.05 12.89
CA PRO A 219 0.12 -4.34 13.48
C PRO A 219 -0.07 -3.72 14.87
N HIS A 220 -1.33 -3.47 15.23
CA HIS A 220 -1.75 -2.61 16.36
C HIS A 220 -1.23 -1.15 16.33
N ASN A 221 -0.20 -0.79 15.56
CA ASN A 221 0.30 0.57 15.44
C ASN A 221 -0.41 1.32 14.30
N TYR A 222 -1.57 1.89 14.61
CA TYR A 222 -2.45 2.63 13.68
C TYR A 222 -1.97 4.06 13.33
N ARG A 223 -0.80 4.49 13.83
CA ARG A 223 -0.12 5.72 13.40
C ARG A 223 0.81 5.38 12.24
N GLU A 224 1.85 4.60 12.51
CA GLU A 224 2.90 4.25 11.55
C GLU A 224 2.30 3.52 10.33
N SER A 225 1.37 2.58 10.57
CA SER A 225 0.66 1.86 9.51
C SER A 225 -0.27 2.72 8.64
N SER A 226 -0.33 4.04 8.83
CA SER A 226 -1.09 4.98 7.99
C SER A 226 -0.22 5.94 7.17
N LEU A 227 1.11 5.88 7.30
CA LEU A 227 2.01 6.89 6.74
C LEU A 227 2.30 6.67 5.23
N PRO A 228 2.15 7.70 4.37
CA PRO A 228 2.51 7.63 2.96
C PRO A 228 4.02 7.78 2.76
N THR A 229 4.80 6.80 3.24
CA THR A 229 6.26 6.83 3.18
C THR A 229 6.87 5.43 3.04
N ALA A 230 8.08 5.33 2.49
CA ALA A 230 8.88 4.12 2.43
C ALA A 230 10.38 4.45 2.41
N VAL A 231 11.19 3.53 2.95
CA VAL A 231 12.64 3.70 3.14
C VAL A 231 13.40 2.67 2.32
N PHE A 232 14.49 3.11 1.70
CA PHE A 232 15.38 2.32 0.87
C PHE A 232 16.79 2.34 1.47
N VAL A 233 17.16 1.27 2.17
CA VAL A 233 18.44 1.15 2.86
C VAL A 233 19.41 0.31 2.02
N TYR A 234 20.47 0.95 1.54
CA TYR A 234 21.51 0.36 0.72
C TYR A 234 22.72 -0.02 1.58
N THR A 235 22.98 -1.32 1.72
CA THR A 235 24.18 -1.84 2.38
C THR A 235 25.19 -2.25 1.30
N LEU A 236 26.35 -1.60 1.31
CA LEU A 236 27.46 -1.74 0.37
C LEU A 236 28.59 -2.51 1.03
N VAL A 237 29.12 -3.54 0.37
CA VAL A 237 30.27 -4.33 0.86
C VAL A 237 31.33 -4.42 -0.24
N ASN A 238 32.49 -3.81 -0.02
CA ASN A 238 33.61 -3.83 -0.96
C ASN A 238 34.48 -5.08 -0.70
N THR A 239 34.42 -6.06 -1.58
CA THR A 239 35.26 -7.28 -1.54
C THR A 239 36.60 -7.12 -2.27
N GLY A 240 36.84 -5.95 -2.87
CA GLY A 240 38.08 -5.63 -3.56
C GLY A 240 39.22 -5.19 -2.63
N ARG A 241 40.42 -5.07 -3.22
CA ARG A 241 41.64 -4.62 -2.51
C ARG A 241 41.84 -3.10 -2.50
N GLU A 242 41.14 -2.40 -3.38
CA GLU A 242 41.17 -0.95 -3.55
C GLU A 242 39.93 -0.33 -2.85
N ARG A 243 40.09 0.84 -2.23
CA ARG A 243 38.94 1.61 -1.74
C ARG A 243 38.11 2.14 -2.92
N ALA A 244 36.80 2.17 -2.75
CA ALA A 244 35.86 2.61 -3.78
C ALA A 244 35.07 3.83 -3.32
N LYS A 245 35.06 4.91 -4.11
CA LYS A 245 34.01 5.94 -4.02
C LYS A 245 32.75 5.35 -4.66
N VAL A 246 31.70 5.16 -3.87
CA VAL A 246 30.40 4.69 -4.34
C VAL A 246 29.39 5.82 -4.16
N SER A 247 28.75 6.22 -5.25
CA SER A 247 27.71 7.24 -5.25
C SER A 247 26.40 6.63 -5.74
N LEU A 248 25.41 6.60 -4.86
CA LEU A 248 24.05 6.15 -5.15
C LEU A 248 23.20 7.36 -5.50
N LEU A 249 22.42 7.25 -6.57
CA LEU A 249 21.54 8.30 -7.08
C LEU A 249 20.09 7.81 -7.04
N PHE A 250 19.22 8.53 -6.34
CA PHE A 250 17.77 8.32 -6.39
C PHE A 250 17.15 9.42 -7.26
N THR A 251 16.48 9.05 -8.36
CA THR A 251 15.79 9.97 -9.27
C THR A 251 14.28 9.84 -9.15
N TRP A 252 13.56 10.95 -9.28
CA TRP A 252 12.09 10.97 -9.21
C TRP A 252 11.50 12.02 -10.15
N ALA A 253 10.56 11.62 -11.01
CA ALA A 253 9.74 12.55 -11.78
C ALA A 253 8.62 13.13 -10.92
N ASN A 254 8.26 14.40 -11.15
CA ASN A 254 7.10 15.05 -10.54
C ASN A 254 5.81 14.51 -11.19
N SER A 255 5.39 13.31 -10.76
CA SER A 255 4.41 12.46 -11.43
C SER A 255 3.68 11.55 -10.44
N ILE A 256 2.38 11.30 -10.68
CA ILE A 256 1.56 10.29 -9.98
C ILE A 256 1.25 9.08 -10.88
N GLY A 257 1.93 8.96 -12.02
CA GLY A 257 1.70 7.93 -13.04
C GLY A 257 0.93 8.42 -14.26
N GLY A 258 0.79 7.54 -15.25
CA GLY A 258 0.11 7.82 -16.52
C GLY A 258 0.71 9.03 -17.25
N ILE A 259 -0.14 10.00 -17.59
CA ILE A 259 0.25 11.25 -18.27
C ILE A 259 0.36 12.46 -17.32
N SER A 260 0.30 12.28 -16.00
CA SER A 260 0.17 13.43 -15.07
C SER A 260 1.37 14.39 -15.11
N GLN A 261 2.57 13.86 -15.35
CA GLN A 261 3.81 14.63 -15.54
C GLN A 261 3.79 15.65 -16.69
N LEU A 262 2.78 15.59 -17.57
CA LEU A 262 2.63 16.49 -18.72
C LEU A 262 1.63 17.63 -18.46
N SER A 263 0.98 17.70 -17.29
CA SER A 263 -0.07 18.71 -17.04
C SER A 263 0.46 20.14 -16.80
N GLY A 264 1.76 20.30 -16.54
CA GLY A 264 2.39 21.59 -16.25
C GLY A 264 2.13 22.09 -14.82
N ASP A 265 2.70 23.27 -14.52
CA ASP A 265 2.73 23.92 -13.21
C ASP A 265 3.40 23.07 -12.10
N HIS A 266 4.31 22.17 -12.46
CA HIS A 266 5.04 21.32 -11.51
C HIS A 266 6.29 22.05 -10.98
N VAL A 267 6.48 22.08 -9.67
CA VAL A 267 7.57 22.82 -8.99
C VAL A 267 8.35 21.87 -8.08
N ASN A 268 9.68 21.98 -8.09
CA ASN A 268 10.55 21.25 -7.17
C ASN A 268 11.30 22.23 -6.25
N GLU A 269 11.33 21.99 -4.94
CA GLU A 269 12.02 22.81 -3.94
C GLU A 269 13.08 21.97 -3.19
N PRO A 270 14.38 22.30 -3.24
CA PRO A 270 15.40 21.60 -2.46
C PRO A 270 15.33 22.00 -0.99
N PHE A 271 15.65 21.07 -0.08
CA PHE A 271 15.67 21.35 1.35
C PHE A 271 16.86 20.67 2.06
N ILE A 272 17.30 21.30 3.14
CA ILE A 272 18.13 20.73 4.19
C ILE A 272 17.25 20.69 5.44
N GLY A 273 17.02 19.50 5.98
CA GLY A 273 16.26 19.27 7.20
C GLY A 273 17.17 19.05 8.41
N GLU A 274 16.56 18.67 9.52
CA GLU A 274 17.25 18.30 10.76
C GLU A 274 17.87 16.90 10.65
N ASP A 275 18.74 16.52 11.60
CA ASP A 275 19.43 15.22 11.68
C ASP A 275 20.16 14.77 10.40
N GLY A 276 20.62 15.72 9.58
CA GLY A 276 21.33 15.47 8.33
C GLY A 276 20.44 15.02 7.17
N VAL A 277 19.10 15.01 7.33
CA VAL A 277 18.17 14.63 6.27
C VAL A 277 18.09 15.73 5.21
N SER A 278 18.58 15.47 4.00
CA SER A 278 18.63 16.45 2.90
C SER A 278 18.05 15.90 1.60
N GLY A 279 17.28 16.71 0.88
CA GLY A 279 16.42 16.21 -0.19
C GLY A 279 15.77 17.28 -1.07
N VAL A 280 14.72 16.86 -1.78
CA VAL A 280 13.93 17.69 -2.69
C VAL A 280 12.43 17.37 -2.53
N LEU A 281 11.61 18.40 -2.35
CA LEU A 281 10.16 18.35 -2.47
C LEU A 281 9.76 18.49 -3.94
N LEU A 282 8.77 17.72 -4.40
CA LEU A 282 8.19 17.83 -5.73
C LEU A 282 6.68 18.07 -5.60
N HIS A 283 6.26 19.31 -5.79
CA HIS A 283 4.87 19.74 -5.73
C HIS A 283 4.18 19.40 -7.06
N HIS A 284 3.26 18.44 -7.02
CA HIS A 284 2.54 17.93 -8.18
C HIS A 284 1.12 18.47 -8.26
N LYS A 285 0.87 19.32 -9.25
CA LYS A 285 -0.45 19.91 -9.50
C LYS A 285 -1.31 18.96 -10.33
N THR A 286 -2.15 18.17 -9.66
CA THR A 286 -3.00 17.18 -10.34
C THR A 286 -4.07 17.83 -11.24
N ALA A 287 -4.17 17.35 -12.48
CA ALA A 287 -5.22 17.76 -13.41
C ALA A 287 -6.65 17.36 -12.97
N LYS A 288 -7.66 17.85 -13.71
CA LYS A 288 -9.11 17.54 -13.54
C LYS A 288 -9.71 17.93 -12.18
N GLY A 289 -9.07 18.86 -11.45
CA GLY A 289 -9.55 19.34 -10.15
C GLY A 289 -9.47 18.29 -9.03
N ASN A 290 -8.53 17.36 -9.14
CA ASN A 290 -8.13 16.51 -8.02
C ASN A 290 -7.27 17.30 -7.01
N PRO A 291 -7.07 16.81 -5.78
CA PRO A 291 -6.18 17.44 -4.81
C PRO A 291 -4.70 17.26 -5.20
N PRO A 292 -3.85 18.28 -5.02
CA PRO A 292 -2.42 18.18 -5.30
C PRO A 292 -1.73 17.14 -4.41
N VAL A 293 -0.53 16.74 -4.83
CA VAL A 293 0.33 15.78 -4.13
C VAL A 293 1.72 16.37 -4.02
N THR A 294 2.32 16.40 -2.82
CA THR A 294 3.73 16.77 -2.67
C THR A 294 4.53 15.51 -2.37
N PHE A 295 5.42 15.13 -3.29
CA PHE A 295 6.42 14.10 -3.01
C PHE A 295 7.61 14.71 -2.26
N ALA A 296 8.29 13.89 -1.47
CA ALA A 296 9.60 14.20 -0.93
C ALA A 296 10.54 13.03 -1.19
N ILE A 297 11.73 13.30 -1.71
CA ILE A 297 12.85 12.36 -1.76
C ILE A 297 14.02 12.92 -0.96
N ALA A 298 14.67 12.11 -0.14
CA ALA A 298 15.86 12.53 0.62
C ALA A 298 16.83 11.38 0.89
N ALA A 299 18.00 11.73 1.38
CA ALA A 299 18.97 10.83 2.01
C ALA A 299 19.45 11.41 3.34
N CYS A 300 19.95 10.55 4.23
CA CYS A 300 20.58 10.95 5.48
C CYS A 300 22.10 11.16 5.27
N GLU A 301 22.58 12.39 5.49
CA GLU A 301 24.02 12.71 5.54
C GLU A 301 24.61 12.20 6.87
N THR A 302 25.72 11.46 6.79
CA THR A 302 26.40 10.88 7.95
C THR A 302 27.91 11.07 7.84
N GLN A 303 28.67 10.75 8.89
CA GLN A 303 30.14 10.91 8.91
C GLN A 303 30.87 10.28 7.71
N ASN A 304 30.30 9.23 7.11
CA ASN A 304 30.88 8.52 5.96
C ASN A 304 30.11 8.73 4.64
N VAL A 305 29.01 9.50 4.64
CA VAL A 305 28.07 9.63 3.52
C VAL A 305 27.72 11.10 3.30
N SER A 306 28.24 11.69 2.22
CA SER A 306 27.92 13.07 1.80
C SER A 306 26.68 13.09 0.92
N VAL A 307 25.72 13.97 1.19
CA VAL A 307 24.49 14.14 0.38
C VAL A 307 24.57 15.40 -0.48
N THR A 308 24.10 15.29 -1.73
CA THR A 308 24.01 16.40 -2.70
C THR A 308 22.75 16.24 -3.56
N VAL A 309 22.16 17.34 -4.04
CA VAL A 309 20.88 17.30 -4.78
C VAL A 309 20.97 17.99 -6.14
N LEU A 310 20.11 17.57 -7.06
CA LEU A 310 19.78 18.30 -8.29
C LEU A 310 18.27 18.60 -8.27
N PRO A 311 17.84 19.85 -8.01
CA PRO A 311 16.44 20.17 -7.72
C PRO A 311 15.53 19.97 -8.93
N CYS A 312 16.02 20.30 -10.12
CA CYS A 312 15.29 20.13 -11.38
C CYS A 312 16.24 19.73 -12.52
N PHE A 313 15.89 18.64 -13.20
CA PHE A 313 16.32 18.30 -14.55
C PHE A 313 15.09 17.89 -15.37
N GLY A 314 15.16 18.03 -16.69
CA GLY A 314 14.07 17.67 -17.58
C GLY A 314 14.44 16.56 -18.56
N LEU A 315 13.40 15.97 -19.15
CA LEU A 315 13.53 14.86 -20.11
C LEU A 315 13.47 15.32 -21.59
N SER A 316 13.36 16.63 -21.85
CA SER A 316 13.25 17.24 -23.18
C SER A 316 14.49 18.06 -23.54
N GLU A 317 14.79 18.21 -24.83
CA GLU A 317 15.98 18.96 -25.30
C GLU A 317 15.93 20.47 -24.96
N GLY A 318 14.74 21.04 -24.73
CA GLY A 318 14.58 22.43 -24.30
C GLY A 318 14.85 22.68 -22.80
N SER A 319 15.11 21.62 -22.03
CA SER A 319 15.33 21.72 -20.58
C SER A 319 16.69 22.34 -20.25
N ARG A 320 16.73 23.28 -19.30
CA ARG A 320 17.98 23.95 -18.83
C ARG A 320 19.07 22.98 -18.35
N VAL A 321 18.66 21.82 -17.86
CA VAL A 321 19.51 20.69 -17.50
C VAL A 321 18.79 19.45 -18.01
N THR A 322 19.41 18.67 -18.89
CA THR A 322 18.83 17.42 -19.41
C THR A 322 19.17 16.23 -18.51
N ALA A 323 18.44 15.13 -18.69
CA ALA A 323 18.74 13.86 -18.02
C ALA A 323 20.16 13.33 -18.35
N LYS A 324 20.68 13.67 -19.53
CA LYS A 324 22.05 13.41 -19.96
C LYS A 324 23.09 14.27 -19.24
N ASP A 325 22.83 15.55 -19.01
CA ASP A 325 23.74 16.45 -18.28
C ASP A 325 23.86 16.08 -16.80
N MET A 326 22.76 15.60 -16.21
CA MET A 326 22.76 14.97 -14.89
C MET A 326 23.66 13.72 -14.89
N TRP A 327 23.45 12.81 -15.85
CA TRP A 327 24.22 11.56 -15.93
C TRP A 327 25.72 11.83 -16.16
N GLY A 328 26.08 12.76 -17.05
CA GLY A 328 27.46 13.16 -17.32
C GLY A 328 28.19 13.70 -16.09
N ARG A 329 27.53 14.58 -15.30
CA ARG A 329 28.08 15.05 -14.01
C ARG A 329 28.26 13.92 -13.01
N MET A 330 27.29 13.02 -12.89
CA MET A 330 27.39 11.87 -11.98
C MET A 330 28.47 10.86 -12.38
N VAL A 331 28.72 10.63 -13.67
CA VAL A 331 29.83 9.79 -14.16
C VAL A 331 31.20 10.42 -13.88
N LYS A 332 31.31 11.76 -13.97
CA LYS A 332 32.57 12.49 -13.80
C LYS A 332 32.94 12.73 -12.34
N ASP A 333 31.99 13.25 -11.55
CA ASP A 333 32.23 13.81 -10.22
C ASP A 333 31.59 12.98 -9.09
N GLY A 334 30.57 12.17 -9.42
CA GLY A 334 29.81 11.34 -8.48
C GLY A 334 28.84 12.09 -7.56
N GLN A 335 28.81 13.42 -7.65
CA GLN A 335 28.08 14.30 -6.73
C GLN A 335 27.63 15.57 -7.46
N PHE A 336 26.65 16.27 -6.89
CA PHE A 336 26.19 17.57 -7.40
C PHE A 336 26.76 18.73 -6.59
N ASP A 337 26.68 19.92 -7.17
CA ASP A 337 27.13 21.18 -6.58
C ASP A 337 26.31 21.51 -5.31
N ARG A 338 26.94 21.75 -4.15
CA ARG A 338 26.21 22.07 -2.90
C ARG A 338 25.43 23.39 -2.98
N GLU A 339 25.77 24.28 -3.91
CA GLU A 339 25.01 25.50 -4.20
C GLU A 339 23.57 25.22 -4.67
N ASN A 340 23.29 24.01 -5.17
CA ASN A 340 21.93 23.60 -5.57
C ASN A 340 20.91 23.68 -4.43
N PHE A 341 21.31 23.54 -3.17
CA PHE A 341 20.42 23.75 -2.02
C PHE A 341 19.94 25.21 -1.89
N ASN A 342 20.72 26.17 -2.38
CA ASN A 342 20.38 27.61 -2.36
C ASN A 342 19.51 28.03 -3.56
N SER A 343 19.16 27.12 -4.47
CA SER A 343 18.45 27.45 -5.72
C SER A 343 16.97 27.82 -5.52
N GLY A 344 16.39 27.52 -4.36
CA GLY A 344 14.97 27.74 -4.06
C GLY A 344 14.00 26.92 -4.92
N PRO A 345 12.70 27.23 -4.90
CA PRO A 345 11.70 26.58 -5.74
C PRO A 345 12.00 26.78 -7.23
N SER A 346 11.91 25.70 -8.02
CA SER A 346 12.09 25.75 -9.46
C SER A 346 11.02 26.60 -10.15
N ILE A 347 11.34 27.09 -11.35
CA ILE A 347 10.32 27.60 -12.26
C ILE A 347 9.27 26.49 -12.51
N PRO A 348 7.95 26.78 -12.49
CA PRO A 348 6.92 25.78 -12.79
C PRO A 348 7.07 25.22 -14.21
N SER A 349 6.89 23.90 -14.38
CA SER A 349 7.06 23.26 -15.69
C SER A 349 5.98 23.66 -16.70
N SER A 350 6.32 23.72 -17.99
CA SER A 350 5.33 23.97 -19.04
C SER A 350 4.45 22.71 -19.25
N PRO A 351 3.21 22.86 -19.74
CA PRO A 351 2.43 21.72 -20.23
C PRO A 351 3.20 20.95 -21.31
N GLY A 352 3.32 19.64 -21.15
CA GLY A 352 4.16 18.77 -21.97
C GLY A 352 5.59 18.56 -21.48
N GLU A 353 6.07 19.33 -20.49
CA GLU A 353 7.42 19.17 -19.91
C GLU A 353 7.38 18.39 -18.59
N THR A 354 8.21 17.34 -18.51
CA THR A 354 8.38 16.53 -17.29
C THR A 354 9.59 17.02 -16.49
N ALA A 355 9.31 17.63 -15.34
CA ALA A 355 10.32 17.99 -14.34
C ALA A 355 10.65 16.80 -13.43
N CYS A 356 11.94 16.58 -13.16
CA CYS A 356 12.47 15.52 -12.31
C CYS A 356 13.46 16.09 -11.29
N ALA A 357 13.56 15.48 -10.12
CA ALA A 357 14.58 15.77 -9.12
C ALA A 357 15.51 14.56 -8.93
N ALA A 358 16.71 14.80 -8.38
CA ALA A 358 17.61 13.73 -7.97
C ALA A 358 18.32 14.04 -6.64
N VAL A 359 18.54 13.00 -5.84
CA VAL A 359 19.35 13.03 -4.62
C VAL A 359 20.50 12.04 -4.80
N SER A 360 21.74 12.51 -4.66
CA SER A 360 22.95 11.69 -4.65
C SER A 360 23.50 11.58 -3.23
N ALA A 361 23.81 10.36 -2.81
CA ALA A 361 24.53 10.06 -1.58
C ALA A 361 25.84 9.33 -1.91
N SER A 362 26.97 9.95 -1.57
CA SER A 362 28.32 9.50 -1.91
C SER A 362 29.09 9.07 -0.66
N ALA A 363 29.64 7.86 -0.69
CA ALA A 363 30.42 7.27 0.39
C ALA A 363 31.77 6.72 -0.11
N TRP A 364 32.75 6.64 0.78
CA TRP A 364 33.97 5.86 0.56
C TRP A 364 33.84 4.52 1.27
N VAL A 365 34.07 3.42 0.54
CA VAL A 365 34.04 2.06 1.07
C VAL A 365 35.44 1.47 0.99
N GLU A 366 36.10 1.39 2.14
CA GLU A 366 37.45 0.83 2.29
C GLU A 366 37.52 -0.66 1.89
N PRO A 367 38.72 -1.21 1.61
CA PRO A 367 38.89 -2.62 1.24
C PRO A 367 38.36 -3.56 2.34
N HIS A 368 37.50 -4.52 1.97
CA HIS A 368 36.76 -5.40 2.90
C HIS A 368 35.82 -4.66 3.87
N GLY A 369 35.61 -3.36 3.67
CA GLY A 369 34.72 -2.50 4.46
C GLY A 369 33.25 -2.65 4.08
N LYS A 370 32.38 -2.21 5.00
CA LYS A 370 30.93 -2.12 4.82
C LYS A 370 30.46 -0.67 5.02
N CYS A 371 29.46 -0.24 4.29
CA CYS A 371 28.82 1.08 4.43
C CYS A 371 27.31 0.93 4.25
N THR A 372 26.51 1.70 4.99
CA THR A 372 25.05 1.76 4.83
C THR A 372 24.63 3.19 4.45
N VAL A 373 23.79 3.31 3.43
CA VAL A 373 23.24 4.57 2.91
C VAL A 373 21.71 4.47 2.91
N ALA A 374 21.01 5.40 3.57
CA ALA A 374 19.55 5.39 3.64
C ALA A 374 18.94 6.51 2.79
N PHE A 375 17.98 6.15 1.93
CA PHE A 375 17.10 7.05 1.20
C PHE A 375 15.66 6.85 1.67
N ALA A 376 14.80 7.87 1.53
CA ALA A 376 13.37 7.73 1.75
C ALA A 376 12.54 8.48 0.70
N LEU A 377 11.29 8.05 0.56
CA LEU A 377 10.27 8.58 -0.34
C LEU A 377 8.96 8.74 0.45
N ALA A 378 8.38 9.93 0.48
CA ALA A 378 7.01 10.15 0.98
C ALA A 378 6.14 10.90 -0.03
N TRP A 379 4.81 10.84 0.15
CA TRP A 379 3.83 11.55 -0.67
C TRP A 379 2.69 12.15 0.18
N SER A 380 2.77 13.44 0.47
CA SER A 380 1.66 14.16 1.11
C SER A 380 0.53 14.38 0.09
N SER A 381 -0.55 13.61 0.25
CA SER A 381 -1.83 13.78 -0.45
C SER A 381 -2.94 13.87 0.62
N PRO A 382 -3.07 15.02 1.32
CA PRO A 382 -3.82 15.08 2.57
C PRO A 382 -5.34 14.95 2.37
N LYS A 383 -5.84 15.37 1.20
CA LYS A 383 -7.26 15.32 0.83
C LYS A 383 -7.53 14.16 -0.11
N VAL A 384 -8.53 13.34 0.25
CA VAL A 384 -9.18 12.38 -0.64
C VAL A 384 -10.44 13.03 -1.21
N LYS A 385 -10.62 12.93 -2.52
CA LYS A 385 -11.81 13.41 -3.24
C LYS A 385 -12.46 12.24 -3.98
N PHE A 386 -13.71 11.94 -3.67
CA PHE A 386 -14.49 10.94 -4.40
C PHE A 386 -15.16 11.54 -5.64
N LEU A 387 -15.46 10.70 -6.64
CA LEU A 387 -16.06 11.11 -7.92
C LEU A 387 -17.41 11.84 -7.77
N LYS A 388 -18.16 11.56 -6.69
CA LYS A 388 -19.43 12.24 -6.35
C LYS A 388 -19.26 13.58 -5.61
N GLY A 389 -18.03 14.09 -5.48
CA GLY A 389 -17.72 15.43 -4.97
C GLY A 389 -17.33 15.50 -3.49
N SER A 390 -17.67 14.50 -2.68
CA SER A 390 -17.29 14.43 -1.25
C SER A 390 -15.77 14.42 -1.06
N SER A 391 -15.28 15.26 -0.15
CA SER A 391 -13.87 15.35 0.23
C SER A 391 -13.66 15.11 1.73
N TYR A 392 -12.61 14.35 2.05
CA TYR A 392 -12.22 13.96 3.40
C TYR A 392 -10.69 14.07 3.57
N HIS A 393 -10.19 14.07 4.81
CA HIS A 393 -8.75 14.02 5.07
C HIS A 393 -8.29 12.58 5.39
N ARG A 394 -7.08 12.21 4.94
CA ARG A 394 -6.51 10.88 5.21
C ARG A 394 -6.04 10.78 6.68
N ARG A 395 -6.09 9.60 7.29
CA ARG A 395 -5.74 9.40 8.72
C ARG A 395 -4.38 10.00 9.12
N TYR A 396 -3.36 9.92 8.27
CA TYR A 396 -2.03 10.47 8.60
C TYR A 396 -2.03 12.00 8.87
N THR A 397 -3.02 12.75 8.35
CA THR A 397 -3.13 14.19 8.61
C THR A 397 -3.50 14.51 10.07
N LYS A 398 -3.94 13.52 10.86
CA LYS A 398 -4.09 13.65 12.32
C LYS A 398 -2.76 13.91 13.03
N PHE A 399 -1.64 13.48 12.41
CA PHE A 399 -0.30 13.52 13.01
C PHE A 399 0.62 14.58 12.37
N TYR A 400 0.55 14.77 11.03
CA TYR A 400 1.41 15.72 10.28
C TYR A 400 0.60 16.90 9.67
N GLY A 401 -0.67 17.05 10.05
CA GLY A 401 -1.55 18.10 9.55
C GLY A 401 -1.86 17.97 8.05
N THR A 402 -2.35 19.06 7.45
CA THR A 402 -2.71 19.15 6.02
C THR A 402 -1.77 20.04 5.21
N SER A 403 -0.52 20.23 5.67
CA SER A 403 0.47 21.05 4.99
C SER A 403 1.02 20.36 3.75
N GLU A 404 1.33 21.11 2.69
CA GLU A 404 2.07 20.59 1.54
C GLU A 404 3.49 20.17 1.95
N ARG A 405 4.09 20.87 2.93
CA ARG A 405 5.42 20.53 3.46
C ARG A 405 5.44 19.33 4.41
N ALA A 406 4.29 18.76 4.78
CA ALA A 406 4.24 17.54 5.60
C ALA A 406 5.00 16.35 4.97
N ALA A 407 5.26 16.38 3.66
CA ALA A 407 6.12 15.40 3.00
C ALA A 407 7.59 15.45 3.47
N GLN A 408 8.08 16.63 3.89
CA GLN A 408 9.41 16.80 4.50
C GLN A 408 9.47 16.08 5.84
N ASP A 409 8.50 16.36 6.72
CA ASP A 409 8.39 15.80 8.06
C ASP A 409 8.26 14.26 8.01
N LEU A 410 7.42 13.74 7.11
CA LEU A 410 7.25 12.31 6.85
C LEU A 410 8.51 11.59 6.32
N VAL A 411 9.44 12.32 5.70
CA VAL A 411 10.72 11.77 5.22
C VAL A 411 11.80 11.81 6.30
N HIS A 412 11.85 12.88 7.09
CA HIS A 412 12.72 12.97 8.26
C HIS A 412 12.37 11.89 9.30
N ASP A 413 11.09 11.76 9.64
CA ASP A 413 10.59 10.77 10.59
C ASP A 413 10.89 9.34 10.11
N ALA A 414 10.65 9.05 8.82
CA ALA A 414 10.96 7.74 8.23
C ALA A 414 12.47 7.40 8.25
N LEU A 415 13.35 8.34 7.90
CA LEU A 415 14.80 8.14 7.97
C LEU A 415 15.32 8.01 9.40
N THR A 416 14.59 8.52 10.39
CA THR A 416 14.93 8.44 11.82
C THR A 416 14.41 7.15 12.47
N ASN A 417 13.21 6.68 12.09
CA ASN A 417 12.51 5.59 12.78
C ASN A 417 12.53 4.22 12.06
N TYR A 418 13.00 4.10 10.81
CA TYR A 418 12.95 2.82 10.06
C TYR A 418 13.55 1.61 10.79
N LYS A 419 14.58 1.79 11.63
CA LYS A 419 15.17 0.67 12.40
C LYS A 419 14.20 0.10 13.42
N ARG A 420 13.44 0.96 14.12
CA ARG A 420 12.35 0.55 15.01
C ARG A 420 11.24 -0.14 14.24
N TRP A 421 10.92 0.35 13.04
CA TRP A 421 9.97 -0.33 12.16
C TRP A 421 10.45 -1.72 11.74
N GLU A 422 11.74 -1.91 11.41
CA GLU A 422 12.29 -3.25 11.11
C GLU A 422 12.22 -4.19 12.33
N GLU A 423 12.58 -3.71 13.52
CA GLU A 423 12.46 -4.46 14.79
C GLU A 423 11.00 -4.86 15.08
N ASP A 424 10.06 -3.92 15.01
CA ASP A 424 8.62 -4.17 15.17
C ASP A 424 8.08 -5.17 14.14
N ILE A 425 8.50 -5.05 12.87
CA ILE A 425 8.11 -5.96 11.78
C ILE A 425 8.63 -7.38 12.05
N GLU A 426 9.87 -7.51 12.53
CA GLU A 426 10.45 -8.82 12.88
C GLU A 426 9.75 -9.46 14.08
N ILE A 427 9.34 -8.68 15.09
CA ILE A 427 8.63 -9.18 16.27
C ILE A 427 7.32 -9.91 15.90
N TRP A 428 6.53 -9.41 14.93
CA TRP A 428 5.29 -10.09 14.51
C TRP A 428 5.49 -11.14 13.41
N GLN A 429 6.52 -11.02 12.57
CA GLN A 429 6.83 -12.03 11.54
C GLN A 429 7.47 -13.31 12.16
N ASN A 430 8.40 -13.16 13.11
CA ASN A 430 9.23 -14.25 13.64
C ASN A 430 8.46 -15.44 14.24
N PRO A 431 7.35 -15.28 15.00
CA PRO A 431 6.61 -16.41 15.56
C PRO A 431 6.06 -17.39 14.50
N ILE A 432 5.73 -16.89 13.30
CA ILE A 432 5.21 -17.69 12.18
C ILE A 432 6.36 -18.20 11.31
N LEU A 433 7.39 -17.36 11.06
CA LEU A 433 8.58 -17.77 10.30
C LEU A 433 9.33 -18.92 10.96
N ASN A 434 9.46 -18.89 12.30
CA ASN A 434 10.24 -19.87 13.06
C ASN A 434 9.45 -21.14 13.44
N ASP A 435 8.14 -21.23 13.17
CA ASP A 435 7.35 -22.44 13.47
C ASP A 435 7.73 -23.59 12.52
N PRO A 436 8.31 -24.71 12.99
CA PRO A 436 8.71 -25.83 12.13
C PRO A 436 7.51 -26.65 11.61
N ARG A 437 6.30 -26.44 12.15
CA ARG A 437 5.07 -27.14 11.75
C ARG A 437 4.47 -26.57 10.46
N LEU A 438 4.81 -25.33 10.11
CA LEU A 438 4.28 -24.62 8.94
C LEU A 438 5.20 -24.81 7.71
N PRO A 439 4.68 -25.25 6.55
CA PRO A 439 5.46 -25.35 5.33
C PRO A 439 6.03 -24.00 4.88
N GLU A 440 7.25 -24.00 4.32
CA GLU A 440 7.92 -22.82 3.75
C GLU A 440 7.00 -22.00 2.83
N TRP A 441 6.34 -22.68 1.88
CA TRP A 441 5.47 -22.03 0.90
C TRP A 441 4.28 -21.32 1.54
N TYR A 442 3.79 -21.83 2.67
CA TYR A 442 2.67 -21.22 3.39
C TYR A 442 3.10 -19.92 4.07
N LYS A 443 4.30 -19.91 4.68
CA LYS A 443 4.85 -18.74 5.41
C LYS A 443 4.90 -17.50 4.52
N PHE A 444 5.58 -17.56 3.37
CA PHE A 444 5.70 -16.37 2.52
C PHE A 444 4.42 -16.02 1.76
N THR A 445 3.56 -16.98 1.44
CA THR A 445 2.24 -16.66 0.88
C THR A 445 1.39 -15.90 1.91
N LEU A 446 1.30 -16.40 3.15
CA LEU A 446 0.51 -15.76 4.22
C LEU A 446 0.88 -14.28 4.42
N PHE A 447 2.18 -13.95 4.45
CA PHE A 447 2.61 -12.56 4.57
C PHE A 447 2.41 -11.77 3.27
N ASN A 448 2.79 -12.31 2.10
CA ASN A 448 2.75 -11.53 0.86
C ASN A 448 1.31 -11.26 0.37
N GLU A 449 0.31 -12.09 0.68
CA GLU A 449 -1.10 -11.77 0.37
C GLU A 449 -1.63 -10.53 1.15
N LEU A 450 -0.98 -10.14 2.26
CA LEU A 450 -1.34 -8.92 2.99
C LEU A 450 -1.06 -7.63 2.20
N TYR A 451 -0.36 -7.69 1.06
CA TYR A 451 -0.13 -6.54 0.17
C TYR A 451 -1.42 -5.80 -0.21
N PHE A 452 -2.55 -6.51 -0.26
CA PHE A 452 -3.86 -5.97 -0.62
C PHE A 452 -4.41 -5.00 0.45
N LEU A 453 -3.95 -5.08 1.70
CA LEU A 453 -4.28 -4.10 2.76
C LEU A 453 -3.66 -2.72 2.52
N VAL A 454 -2.73 -2.62 1.56
CA VAL A 454 -2.13 -1.36 1.07
C VAL A 454 -2.61 -1.09 -0.36
N ALA A 455 -2.32 -2.01 -1.29
CA ALA A 455 -2.55 -1.87 -2.73
C ALA A 455 -3.94 -2.34 -3.26
N GLY A 456 -4.89 -2.59 -2.35
CA GLY A 456 -6.31 -2.79 -2.65
C GLY A 456 -7.09 -1.47 -2.79
N GLY A 457 -6.46 -0.42 -3.34
CA GLY A 457 -7.06 0.91 -3.51
C GLY A 457 -7.47 1.59 -2.20
N THR A 458 -6.82 1.24 -1.09
CA THR A 458 -7.32 1.53 0.26
C THR A 458 -7.44 3.03 0.59
N VAL A 459 -8.45 3.37 1.38
CA VAL A 459 -8.73 4.73 1.86
C VAL A 459 -9.02 4.69 3.35
N TRP A 460 -8.29 5.49 4.13
CA TRP A 460 -8.47 5.60 5.58
C TRP A 460 -8.64 7.06 5.96
N ILE A 461 -9.79 7.41 6.53
CA ILE A 461 -10.15 8.76 6.94
C ILE A 461 -10.39 8.81 8.44
N ASP A 462 -10.17 9.97 9.05
CA ASP A 462 -10.53 10.19 10.45
C ASP A 462 -12.01 10.60 10.58
N SER A 463 -12.66 10.20 11.68
CA SER A 463 -14.13 10.26 11.84
C SER A 463 -14.74 11.67 11.74
N GLU A 464 -13.97 12.68 12.13
CA GLU A 464 -14.42 14.06 12.34
C GLU A 464 -14.28 14.95 11.09
N SER A 465 -13.52 14.52 10.08
CA SER A 465 -13.04 15.39 8.99
C SER A 465 -14.05 15.68 7.86
N SER A 466 -15.32 15.92 8.19
CA SER A 466 -16.31 16.38 7.21
C SER A 466 -16.24 17.91 7.01
N THR A 467 -15.59 18.37 5.94
CA THR A 467 -15.66 19.78 5.54
C THR A 467 -17.07 20.11 5.05
N SER A 468 -17.88 20.74 5.91
CA SER A 468 -19.31 20.99 5.70
C SER A 468 -19.59 22.13 4.72
N ASN A 469 -19.29 21.91 3.43
CA ASN A 469 -19.77 22.77 2.32
C ASN A 469 -21.27 22.53 2.02
N MET A 470 -22.10 22.45 3.06
CA MET A 470 -23.53 22.68 2.94
C MET A 470 -23.75 24.20 2.81
N ARG A 471 -24.65 24.61 1.92
CA ARG A 471 -25.02 26.02 1.78
C ARG A 471 -25.79 26.49 3.01
N ASN A 472 -25.62 27.75 3.37
CA ASN A 472 -26.45 28.43 4.37
C ASN A 472 -27.86 28.70 3.82
N ASP A 473 -28.71 27.67 3.76
CA ASP A 473 -30.16 27.87 3.66
C ASP A 473 -30.72 28.05 5.07
N GLN A 474 -30.78 29.31 5.53
CA GLN A 474 -31.29 29.67 6.86
C GLN A 474 -32.82 29.52 6.93
N HIS A 475 -33.30 28.34 7.29
CA HIS A 475 -34.63 28.22 7.90
C HIS A 475 -34.56 28.45 9.41
N GLN A 476 -35.25 29.51 9.86
CA GLN A 476 -35.25 29.95 11.25
C GLN A 476 -35.90 28.93 12.17
N LEU A 477 -35.13 28.36 13.10
CA LEU A 477 -35.67 27.69 14.28
C LEU A 477 -36.21 28.75 15.26
N VAL A 478 -37.45 29.18 15.02
CA VAL A 478 -38.21 29.97 15.99
C VAL A 478 -38.47 29.11 17.22
N LYS A 479 -38.03 29.56 18.40
CA LYS A 479 -38.48 28.97 19.67
C LYS A 479 -39.98 29.11 19.79
N VAL A 480 -40.67 27.99 19.98
CA VAL A 480 -42.03 27.94 20.54
C VAL A 480 -41.92 27.24 21.89
N GLU A 481 -42.63 27.75 22.88
CA GLU A 481 -42.48 27.38 24.28
C GLU A 481 -43.25 26.09 24.63
N ASN A 482 -42.86 25.45 25.74
CA ASN A 482 -43.53 24.24 26.22
C ASN A 482 -44.99 24.52 26.57
N THR A 483 -45.91 23.68 26.10
CA THR A 483 -47.28 23.60 26.63
C THR A 483 -47.64 22.13 26.79
N ASP A 484 -47.91 21.69 28.02
CA ASP A 484 -48.34 20.32 28.30
C ASP A 484 -49.74 20.08 27.72
N VAL A 485 -49.92 18.98 26.98
CA VAL A 485 -51.21 18.55 26.44
C VAL A 485 -51.49 17.13 26.90
N ILE A 486 -52.57 16.99 27.68
CA ILE A 486 -53.01 15.72 28.26
C ILE A 486 -53.60 14.84 27.16
N VAL A 487 -53.06 13.64 26.98
CA VAL A 487 -53.64 12.63 26.08
C VAL A 487 -54.85 11.98 26.74
N THR A 488 -55.97 11.94 26.02
CA THR A 488 -57.18 11.19 26.41
C THR A 488 -57.48 10.14 25.35
N ASP A 489 -57.60 8.88 25.75
CA ASP A 489 -57.91 7.78 24.84
C ASP A 489 -59.33 7.89 24.28
N ALA A 490 -59.46 7.79 22.96
CA ALA A 490 -60.74 7.71 22.27
C ALA A 490 -60.86 6.36 21.54
N LYS A 491 -61.82 5.54 21.96
CA LYS A 491 -62.17 4.30 21.25
C LYS A 491 -62.70 4.62 19.85
N VAL A 492 -62.24 3.87 18.85
CA VAL A 492 -62.89 3.79 17.54
C VAL A 492 -63.73 2.51 17.50
N ASP A 493 -65.02 2.65 17.23
CA ASP A 493 -65.96 1.55 17.02
C ASP A 493 -66.04 1.21 15.52
N GLY A 494 -66.16 -0.08 15.19
CA GLY A 494 -66.04 -0.60 13.83
C GLY A 494 -67.03 -1.73 13.59
N ARG A 495 -68.16 -1.43 12.94
CA ARG A 495 -69.26 -2.39 12.76
C ARG A 495 -69.01 -3.40 11.66
N GLN A 496 -69.22 -4.66 12.03
CA GLN A 496 -70.02 -5.68 11.34
C GLN A 496 -69.83 -5.84 9.82
N ASP A 497 -69.39 -7.04 9.44
CA ASP A 497 -70.15 -7.83 8.47
C ASP A 497 -70.21 -9.30 8.94
N ALA A 498 -71.19 -10.07 8.49
CA ALA A 498 -71.69 -11.24 9.23
C ALA A 498 -71.39 -12.63 8.61
N VAL A 499 -71.12 -13.61 9.48
CA VAL A 499 -71.40 -15.05 9.26
C VAL A 499 -71.97 -15.63 10.56
N ILE A 500 -72.89 -16.59 10.44
CA ILE A 500 -73.70 -17.15 11.55
C ILE A 500 -73.05 -18.40 12.18
N GLU A 501 -73.49 -18.70 13.40
CA GLU A 501 -73.18 -19.84 14.26
C GLU A 501 -73.16 -21.22 13.58
N HIS A 502 -72.43 -22.17 14.18
CA HIS A 502 -73.07 -23.39 14.69
C HIS A 502 -72.27 -24.03 15.85
N THR A 503 -73.02 -24.58 16.82
CA THR A 503 -72.59 -25.39 17.97
C THR A 503 -72.04 -26.77 17.54
N THR A 504 -71.32 -27.56 18.35
CA THR A 504 -71.77 -28.21 19.62
C THR A 504 -70.60 -28.88 20.37
N ASP A 505 -70.74 -29.12 21.68
CA ASP A 505 -69.77 -29.74 22.60
C ASP A 505 -69.57 -31.27 22.44
N SER A 506 -68.48 -31.84 23.01
CA SER A 506 -68.56 -32.80 24.15
C SER A 506 -67.23 -33.47 24.58
N SER A 507 -67.24 -33.97 25.83
CA SER A 507 -66.31 -34.83 26.62
C SER A 507 -65.49 -35.93 25.91
N GLY A 508 -64.42 -36.54 26.50
CA GLY A 508 -63.83 -36.46 27.87
C GLY A 508 -63.17 -37.80 28.32
N VAL A 509 -62.96 -38.00 29.63
CA VAL A 509 -62.51 -39.24 30.36
C VAL A 509 -60.99 -39.41 30.67
N GLU A 510 -60.68 -40.05 31.80
CA GLU A 510 -59.38 -40.22 32.52
C GLU A 510 -59.01 -41.72 32.70
N ASP A 511 -57.82 -42.07 33.24
CA ASP A 511 -57.68 -42.85 34.52
C ASP A 511 -56.21 -43.00 35.07
N LYS A 512 -56.01 -43.74 36.21
CA LYS A 512 -54.80 -43.74 37.09
C LYS A 512 -54.24 -45.13 37.51
N ASP A 513 -53.10 -45.14 38.24
CA ASP A 513 -52.77 -45.90 39.51
C ASP A 513 -51.23 -45.99 39.75
N GLU A 514 -50.64 -45.61 40.90
CA GLU A 514 -50.40 -46.30 42.22
C GLU A 514 -49.33 -47.44 42.24
N ALA A 515 -48.49 -47.71 43.27
CA ALA A 515 -48.03 -46.98 44.49
C ALA A 515 -46.84 -47.73 45.21
N VAL A 516 -46.52 -47.38 46.49
CA VAL A 516 -45.85 -48.18 47.56
C VAL A 516 -44.33 -47.95 47.94
N ILE A 517 -44.11 -47.04 48.94
CA ILE A 517 -43.21 -47.18 50.16
C ILE A 517 -41.65 -47.27 49.96
N ALA A 518 -40.69 -46.97 50.88
CA ALA A 518 -40.60 -46.85 52.36
C ALA A 518 -39.56 -45.84 52.95
N ASN A 519 -39.66 -45.61 54.28
CA ASN A 519 -38.68 -45.38 55.39
C ASN A 519 -37.14 -45.42 55.14
N CYS A 520 -36.24 -44.71 55.85
CA CYS A 520 -36.27 -43.75 57.00
C CYS A 520 -34.80 -43.22 57.24
N SER A 521 -34.43 -42.24 58.09
CA SER A 521 -35.10 -41.08 58.73
C SER A 521 -34.10 -40.23 59.58
N SER A 522 -34.18 -38.89 59.51
CA SER A 522 -33.54 -37.89 60.42
C SER A 522 -31.99 -37.78 60.34
N LYS A 523 -31.33 -36.61 60.33
CA LYS A 523 -31.70 -35.18 60.41
C LYS A 523 -30.80 -34.39 59.44
N ASN A 524 -31.08 -33.18 58.93
CA ASN A 524 -32.24 -32.28 58.90
C ASN A 524 -32.02 -31.36 57.65
N GLU A 525 -32.80 -30.33 57.28
CA GLU A 525 -33.89 -29.58 57.95
C GLU A 525 -35.04 -29.30 56.95
N SER A 526 -35.53 -28.05 56.82
CA SER A 526 -36.66 -27.70 55.93
C SER A 526 -36.27 -27.50 54.46
N LEU A 527 -36.72 -28.43 53.60
CA LEU A 527 -37.60 -28.22 52.43
C LEU A 527 -37.48 -26.85 51.67
N VAL A 528 -37.34 -26.76 50.34
CA VAL A 528 -37.79 -27.65 49.24
C VAL A 528 -36.84 -27.64 48.03
N PRO A 529 -36.48 -28.81 47.47
CA PRO A 529 -36.16 -28.99 46.04
C PRO A 529 -36.87 -30.26 45.46
N PRO A 530 -36.70 -30.65 44.16
CA PRO A 530 -35.99 -29.97 43.06
C PRO A 530 -36.82 -29.79 41.76
N THR A 531 -36.44 -28.81 40.93
CA THR A 531 -36.78 -28.81 39.49
C THR A 531 -35.51 -28.65 38.66
N LYS A 532 -35.51 -29.12 37.41
CA LYS A 532 -34.30 -29.36 36.60
C LYS A 532 -33.47 -28.10 36.35
N ARG A 533 -32.14 -28.28 36.36
CA ARG A 533 -31.15 -27.26 35.94
C ARG A 533 -31.40 -26.83 34.49
N TYR A 534 -31.71 -25.56 34.29
CA TYR A 534 -30.98 -24.75 33.32
C TYR A 534 -30.28 -23.64 34.11
N SER A 535 -28.95 -23.67 34.12
CA SER A 535 -28.17 -22.61 34.76
C SER A 535 -28.29 -21.36 33.90
N ASN A 536 -28.83 -20.27 34.46
CA ASN A 536 -28.84 -18.97 33.80
C ASN A 536 -27.39 -18.50 33.60
N CYS A 537 -26.83 -18.77 32.42
CA CYS A 537 -25.67 -18.04 31.93
C CYS A 537 -26.16 -16.62 31.67
N SER A 538 -25.85 -15.70 32.59
CA SER A 538 -26.25 -14.30 32.46
C SER A 538 -25.67 -13.73 31.18
N LEU A 539 -26.55 -13.40 30.23
CA LEU A 539 -26.21 -12.57 29.07
C LEU A 539 -25.58 -11.28 29.60
N HIS A 540 -24.25 -11.18 29.51
CA HIS A 540 -23.60 -9.88 29.61
C HIS A 540 -24.23 -8.99 28.55
N PRO A 541 -24.85 -7.86 28.91
CA PRO A 541 -25.31 -6.91 27.91
C PRO A 541 -24.11 -6.50 27.06
N PHE A 542 -24.22 -6.59 25.74
CA PHE A 542 -23.27 -5.96 24.85
C PHE A 542 -23.27 -4.47 25.20
N LYS A 543 -22.21 -3.99 25.85
CA LYS A 543 -22.01 -2.55 26.00
C LYS A 543 -21.85 -1.98 24.59
N MET A 544 -22.85 -1.22 24.13
CA MET A 544 -22.58 -0.18 23.16
C MET A 544 -21.44 0.67 23.73
N LEU A 545 -20.38 0.85 22.94
CA LEU A 545 -19.31 1.77 23.29
C LEU A 545 -19.89 3.19 23.34
N ASP A 546 -19.69 3.85 24.47
CA ASP A 546 -20.09 5.23 24.68
C ASP A 546 -19.33 6.14 23.69
N PRO A 547 -19.95 7.14 23.03
CA PRO A 547 -19.28 7.93 22.00
C PRO A 547 -18.12 8.84 22.46
N GLN A 548 -17.71 8.76 23.74
CA GLN A 548 -16.79 9.72 24.38
C GLN A 548 -15.36 9.18 24.62
N ASN A 549 -15.02 7.97 24.14
CA ASN A 549 -13.66 7.44 24.20
C ASN A 549 -12.83 7.87 22.96
N GLU A 550 -12.47 9.16 22.89
CA GLU A 550 -11.77 9.78 21.73
C GLU A 550 -10.45 9.08 21.36
N ASN A 551 -9.76 8.44 22.32
CA ASN A 551 -8.51 7.72 22.11
C ASN A 551 -8.65 6.40 21.31
N ASP A 552 -9.84 5.81 21.22
CA ASP A 552 -10.05 4.51 20.56
C ASP A 552 -10.59 4.62 19.11
N ASP A 553 -10.85 5.83 18.59
CA ASP A 553 -11.40 5.95 17.23
C ASP A 553 -10.34 5.74 16.14
N VAL A 554 -10.36 4.53 15.57
CA VAL A 554 -9.60 4.17 14.37
C VAL A 554 -10.13 4.81 13.08
N GLY A 555 -11.12 5.70 13.13
CA GLY A 555 -11.68 6.36 11.96
C GLY A 555 -12.46 5.39 11.06
N ARG A 556 -12.68 5.77 9.79
CA ARG A 556 -13.39 4.92 8.82
C ARG A 556 -12.43 4.42 7.75
N PHE A 557 -12.50 3.12 7.46
CA PHE A 557 -11.61 2.44 6.54
C PHE A 557 -12.41 1.83 5.38
N LEU A 558 -11.91 2.01 4.17
CA LEU A 558 -12.47 1.45 2.94
C LEU A 558 -11.35 0.76 2.14
N TYR A 559 -11.68 -0.38 1.53
CA TYR A 559 -10.84 -1.05 0.54
C TYR A 559 -11.70 -1.51 -0.63
N LEU A 560 -11.10 -1.66 -1.81
CA LEU A 560 -11.81 -2.14 -2.99
C LEU A 560 -11.91 -3.66 -3.00
N GLU A 561 -13.00 -4.18 -3.57
CA GLU A 561 -13.10 -5.59 -3.97
C GLU A 561 -12.05 -5.94 -5.04
N GLY A 562 -11.85 -5.04 -6.01
CA GLY A 562 -10.77 -5.12 -6.99
C GLY A 562 -10.64 -3.84 -7.80
N VAL A 563 -9.65 -3.80 -8.71
CA VAL A 563 -9.48 -2.65 -9.63
C VAL A 563 -10.57 -2.64 -10.71
N GLU A 564 -11.03 -3.82 -11.13
CA GLU A 564 -12.13 -4.01 -12.10
C GLU A 564 -13.52 -3.81 -11.46
N TYR A 565 -13.65 -4.12 -10.17
CA TYR A 565 -14.88 -4.00 -9.38
C TYR A 565 -14.71 -2.89 -8.34
N ILE A 566 -15.01 -1.65 -8.73
CA ILE A 566 -14.89 -0.46 -7.89
C ILE A 566 -16.06 -0.38 -6.87
N MET A 567 -16.18 -1.43 -6.05
CA MET A 567 -17.08 -1.54 -4.91
C MET A 567 -16.24 -1.48 -3.63
N TRP A 568 -16.72 -0.76 -2.62
CA TRP A 568 -16.02 -0.52 -1.38
C TRP A 568 -16.55 -1.45 -0.29
N CYS A 569 -15.68 -2.27 0.31
CA CYS A 569 -16.02 -3.21 1.37
C CYS A 569 -17.23 -4.11 1.03
N THR A 570 -17.26 -4.78 -0.13
CA THR A 570 -18.36 -5.70 -0.48
C THR A 570 -18.47 -6.82 0.58
N TYR A 571 -19.62 -6.93 1.25
CA TYR A 571 -19.72 -7.65 2.54
C TYR A 571 -19.48 -9.16 2.46
N ASP A 572 -19.94 -9.80 1.38
CA ASP A 572 -19.73 -11.22 1.08
C ASP A 572 -18.25 -11.54 0.80
N VAL A 573 -17.54 -10.65 0.11
CA VAL A 573 -16.08 -10.74 -0.07
C VAL A 573 -15.34 -10.41 1.24
N HIS A 574 -15.84 -9.44 2.01
CA HIS A 574 -15.32 -9.08 3.34
C HIS A 574 -15.37 -10.25 4.32
N PHE A 575 -16.40 -11.10 4.26
CA PHE A 575 -16.51 -12.30 5.09
C PHE A 575 -15.30 -13.25 4.95
N TYR A 576 -14.76 -13.42 3.74
CA TYR A 576 -13.54 -14.21 3.52
C TYR A 576 -12.28 -13.43 3.91
N ALA A 577 -12.21 -12.14 3.57
CA ALA A 577 -11.09 -11.26 3.91
C ALA A 577 -10.95 -10.98 5.43
N PHE A 578 -12.02 -11.19 6.21
CA PHE A 578 -12.05 -11.04 7.67
C PHE A 578 -10.92 -11.83 8.36
N ILE A 579 -10.63 -13.03 7.86
CA ILE A 579 -9.54 -13.88 8.38
C ILE A 579 -8.19 -13.16 8.24
N CYS A 580 -7.96 -12.46 7.12
CA CYS A 580 -6.73 -11.67 6.94
C CYS A 580 -6.65 -10.51 7.92
N TYR A 581 -7.73 -9.75 8.16
CA TYR A 581 -7.73 -8.66 9.16
C TYR A 581 -7.61 -9.15 10.61
N PHE A 582 -8.14 -10.33 10.91
CA PHE A 582 -8.05 -10.97 12.23
C PHE A 582 -6.62 -11.49 12.49
N LEU A 583 -5.99 -12.11 11.50
CA LEU A 583 -4.60 -12.61 11.59
C LEU A 583 -3.54 -11.52 11.42
N SER A 584 -3.82 -10.44 10.67
CA SER A 584 -2.91 -9.30 10.52
C SER A 584 -2.96 -8.31 11.68
N LEU A 585 -3.64 -8.67 12.79
CA LEU A 585 -3.62 -7.94 14.05
C LEU A 585 -4.08 -6.47 13.93
N VAL A 586 -5.02 -6.20 13.02
CA VAL A 586 -5.64 -4.87 12.79
C VAL A 586 -7.08 -4.83 13.36
N SER A 587 -7.29 -5.47 14.51
CA SER A 587 -8.62 -5.82 15.04
C SER A 587 -9.56 -4.63 15.31
N GLN A 588 -9.05 -3.44 15.66
CA GLN A 588 -9.89 -2.26 15.85
C GLN A 588 -10.46 -1.73 14.51
N VAL A 589 -9.66 -1.73 13.43
CA VAL A 589 -10.14 -1.31 12.08
C VAL A 589 -11.24 -2.26 11.59
N LEU A 590 -11.03 -3.56 11.81
CA LEU A 590 -12.04 -4.60 11.56
C LEU A 590 -13.34 -4.31 12.33
N ASN A 591 -13.24 -3.95 13.61
CA ASN A 591 -14.41 -3.59 14.42
C ASN A 591 -15.14 -2.34 13.90
N SER A 592 -14.45 -1.30 13.40
CA SER A 592 -15.16 -0.16 12.78
C SER A 592 -15.92 -0.58 11.53
N ILE A 593 -15.28 -1.33 10.62
CA ILE A 593 -15.92 -1.81 9.38
C ILE A 593 -17.13 -2.69 9.74
N SER A 594 -16.86 -3.83 10.40
CA SER A 594 -17.85 -4.90 10.62
C SER A 594 -18.94 -4.52 11.63
N SER A 595 -18.61 -3.79 12.70
CA SER A 595 -19.53 -3.55 13.84
C SER A 595 -20.08 -2.13 13.94
N ARG A 596 -19.40 -1.11 13.39
CA ARG A 596 -19.88 0.29 13.45
C ARG A 596 -20.54 0.71 12.15
N ASP A 597 -19.87 0.53 11.02
CA ASP A 597 -20.29 1.14 9.76
C ASP A 597 -21.37 0.30 9.04
N PHE A 598 -21.24 -1.03 8.98
CA PHE A 598 -22.33 -1.89 8.50
C PHE A 598 -23.57 -1.86 9.39
N ALA A 599 -23.40 -1.88 10.72
CA ALA A 599 -24.54 -1.83 11.64
C ALA A 599 -25.35 -0.54 11.44
N LYS A 600 -24.69 0.62 11.35
CA LYS A 600 -25.35 1.90 11.02
C LYS A 600 -26.07 1.87 9.67
N ALA A 601 -25.52 1.20 8.66
CA ALA A 601 -26.15 1.06 7.35
C ALA A 601 -27.38 0.12 7.33
N VAL A 602 -27.58 -0.71 8.36
CA VAL A 602 -28.76 -1.57 8.55
C VAL A 602 -29.83 -0.94 9.46
N TYR A 603 -29.45 0.07 10.25
CA TYR A 603 -30.36 0.89 11.07
C TYR A 603 -30.85 2.18 10.35
N LEU A 604 -30.63 2.30 9.04
CA LEU A 604 -31.04 3.42 8.18
C LEU A 604 -32.05 2.95 7.11
#